data_AF-A0A545TER3-F1
#
_entry.id   AF-A0A545TER3-F1
#
_cell.length_a   1.000
_cell.length_b   1.000
_cell.length_c   1.000
_cell.angle_alpha   90.00
_cell.angle_beta   90.00
_cell.angle_gamma   90.00
#
_symmetry.space_group_name_H-M   'P 1'
#
loop_
_entity.id
_entity.type
_entity.pdbx_description
1 polymer ?
#
loop_
_entity_poly.entity_id
_entity_poly.type
_entity_poly.pdbx_seq_one_letter_code
_entity_poly.pdbx_strand_id
1 'polypeptide(L)'
;MRKILSFPKRLVFAIQHGYRWYKVDISCQERKFEKALAILQKMTRRHPARVKLSLKKAQVLYALSRYQASLTELDAIVPVLETGGKLSDAEKQYCFAYLYWLALCIKVKTGADQKRMLAQLRDVNIRAIDLAKVPRVWRSNFPLRLHPNWEEP
;
A
#
# COMPACT_ATOMS: atom_id res chain seq x y z
N MET A 1 -24.38 -27.33 -31.85
CA MET A 1 -23.51 -26.13 -31.96
C MET A 1 -23.22 -25.59 -30.55
N ARG A 2 -21.98 -25.70 -30.05
CA ARG A 2 -21.58 -25.08 -28.77
C ARG A 2 -21.30 -23.60 -29.01
N LYS A 3 -22.14 -22.70 -28.48
CA LYS A 3 -21.82 -21.26 -28.39
C LYS A 3 -20.63 -21.11 -27.45
N ILE A 4 -19.44 -20.85 -28.00
CA ILE A 4 -18.29 -20.43 -27.22
C ILE A 4 -18.65 -19.04 -26.68
N LEU A 5 -18.92 -18.95 -25.37
CA LEU A 5 -19.10 -17.68 -24.68
C LEU A 5 -17.78 -16.89 -24.77
N SER A 6 -17.67 -16.00 -25.77
CA SER A 6 -16.54 -15.07 -25.84
C SER A 6 -16.80 -13.96 -24.81
N PHE A 7 -16.11 -14.06 -23.67
CA PHE A 7 -16.22 -13.02 -22.66
C PHE A 7 -15.63 -11.71 -23.20
N PRO A 8 -16.30 -10.56 -22.95
CA PRO A 8 -15.76 -9.28 -23.37
C PRO A 8 -14.40 -9.05 -22.74
N LYS A 9 -13.42 -8.55 -23.52
CA LYS A 9 -12.02 -8.35 -23.08
C LYS A 9 -11.92 -7.59 -21.75
N ARG A 10 -12.84 -6.64 -21.49
CA ARG A 10 -12.93 -5.88 -20.23
C ARG A 10 -13.24 -6.78 -19.01
N LEU A 11 -14.14 -7.75 -19.17
CA LEU A 11 -14.51 -8.68 -18.09
C LEU A 11 -13.37 -9.67 -17.81
N VAL A 12 -12.77 -10.24 -18.86
CA VAL A 12 -11.59 -11.11 -18.73
C VAL A 12 -10.45 -10.36 -18.04
N PHE A 13 -10.23 -9.09 -18.42
CA PHE A 13 -9.23 -8.24 -17.80
C PHE A 13 -9.53 -7.95 -16.33
N ALA A 14 -10.78 -7.62 -15.99
CA ALA A 14 -11.19 -7.37 -14.60
C ALA A 14 -10.99 -8.61 -13.71
N ILE A 15 -11.37 -9.80 -14.20
CA ILE A 15 -11.16 -11.08 -13.51
C ILE A 15 -9.67 -11.35 -13.33
N GLN A 16 -8.86 -11.18 -14.38
CA GLN A 16 -7.40 -11.36 -14.30
C GLN A 16 -6.75 -10.34 -13.35
N HIS A 17 -7.24 -9.11 -13.31
CA HIS A 17 -6.73 -8.08 -12.42
C HIS A 17 -7.06 -8.39 -10.96
N GLY A 18 -8.31 -8.76 -10.66
CA GLY A 18 -8.73 -9.19 -9.33
C GLY A 18 -7.99 -10.45 -8.86
N TYR A 19 -7.83 -11.43 -9.73
CA TYR A 19 -7.09 -12.66 -9.45
C TYR A 19 -5.62 -12.40 -9.09
N ARG A 20 -4.97 -11.40 -9.70
CA ARG A 20 -3.59 -11.04 -9.34
C ARG A 20 -3.50 -10.44 -7.94
N TRP A 21 -4.43 -9.58 -7.55
CA TRP A 21 -4.50 -9.07 -6.18
C TRP A 21 -4.73 -10.19 -5.17
N TYR A 22 -5.65 -11.11 -5.46
CA TYR A 22 -5.88 -12.29 -4.64
C TYR A 22 -4.61 -13.13 -4.44
N LYS A 23 -3.84 -13.37 -5.52
CA LYS A 23 -2.55 -14.07 -5.44
C LYS A 23 -1.51 -13.34 -4.59
N VAL A 24 -1.46 -12.01 -4.69
CA VAL A 24 -0.55 -11.21 -3.84
C VAL A 24 -0.92 -11.39 -2.38
N ASP A 25 -2.20 -11.28 -2.03
CA ASP A 25 -2.66 -11.39 -0.64
C ASP A 25 -2.39 -12.78 -0.05
N ILE A 26 -2.72 -13.87 -0.76
CA ILE A 26 -2.37 -15.23 -0.32
C ILE A 26 -0.86 -15.39 -0.16
N SER A 27 -0.08 -14.91 -1.14
CA SER A 27 1.38 -15.03 -1.07
C SER A 27 1.94 -14.28 0.15
N CYS A 28 1.34 -13.15 0.54
CA CYS A 28 1.71 -12.45 1.77
C CYS A 28 1.31 -13.23 3.03
N GLN A 29 0.11 -13.81 3.06
CA GLN A 29 -0.37 -14.63 4.18
C GLN A 29 0.51 -15.86 4.40
N GLU A 30 0.94 -16.51 3.32
CA GLU A 30 1.88 -17.63 3.33
C GLU A 30 3.34 -17.21 3.58
N ARG A 31 3.61 -15.94 3.88
CA ARG A 31 4.96 -15.35 4.03
C ARG A 31 5.89 -15.51 2.81
N LYS A 32 5.33 -15.80 1.64
CA LYS A 32 6.04 -15.88 0.35
C LYS A 32 6.16 -14.49 -0.28
N PHE A 33 6.86 -13.58 0.41
CA PHE A 33 6.92 -12.17 0.06
C PHE A 33 7.65 -11.90 -1.27
N GLU A 34 8.70 -12.65 -1.62
CA GLU A 34 9.37 -12.52 -2.93
C GLU A 34 8.42 -12.82 -4.10
N LYS A 35 7.56 -13.85 -3.94
CA LYS A 35 6.54 -14.20 -4.94
C LYS A 35 5.50 -13.09 -5.06
N ALA A 36 5.07 -12.52 -3.94
CA ALA A 36 4.16 -11.38 -3.93
C ALA A 36 4.78 -10.17 -4.66
N LEU A 37 6.05 -9.88 -4.38
CA LEU A 37 6.80 -8.80 -5.01
C LEU A 37 6.91 -8.98 -6.52
N ALA A 38 7.23 -10.19 -7.00
CA ALA A 38 7.31 -10.49 -8.42
C ALA A 38 5.97 -10.28 -9.16
N ILE A 39 4.85 -10.63 -8.52
CA ILE A 39 3.51 -10.37 -9.08
C ILE A 39 3.25 -8.86 -9.13
N LEU A 40 3.56 -8.12 -8.06
CA LEU A 40 3.39 -6.67 -8.00
C LEU A 40 4.25 -5.95 -9.05
N GLN A 41 5.49 -6.36 -9.27
CA GLN A 41 6.35 -5.82 -10.33
C GLN A 41 5.73 -6.00 -11.71
N LYS A 42 5.18 -7.19 -12.00
CA LYS A 42 4.46 -7.44 -13.27
C LYS A 42 3.21 -6.56 -13.41
N MET A 43 2.54 -6.24 -12.30
CA MET A 43 1.38 -5.34 -12.32
C MET A 43 1.81 -3.88 -12.54
N THR A 44 2.88 -3.42 -11.90
CA THR A 44 3.39 -2.05 -12.07
C THR A 44 3.91 -1.80 -13.48
N ARG A 45 4.57 -2.76 -14.14
CA ARG A 45 4.98 -2.59 -15.55
C ARG A 45 3.81 -2.29 -16.49
N ARG A 46 2.61 -2.77 -16.16
CA ARG A 46 1.38 -2.52 -16.95
C ARG A 46 0.65 -1.25 -16.55
N HIS A 47 0.85 -0.80 -15.31
CA HIS A 47 0.23 0.40 -14.74
C HIS A 47 1.24 1.11 -13.84
N PRO A 48 2.24 1.80 -14.43
CA PRO A 48 3.12 2.66 -13.66
C PRO A 48 2.25 3.77 -13.05
N ALA A 49 2.57 4.21 -11.83
CA ALA A 49 1.85 5.26 -11.10
C ALA A 49 0.45 4.91 -10.55
N ARG A 50 0.29 3.76 -9.90
CA ARG A 50 -0.86 3.52 -9.00
C ARG A 50 -0.40 3.50 -7.55
N VAL A 51 -0.87 4.46 -6.75
CA VAL A 51 -0.67 4.53 -5.29
C VAL A 51 -0.95 3.18 -4.65
N LYS A 52 -2.02 2.51 -5.12
CA LYS A 52 -2.41 1.19 -4.65
C LYS A 52 -1.32 0.12 -4.76
N LEU A 53 -0.58 0.11 -5.87
CA LEU A 53 0.49 -0.85 -6.13
C LEU A 53 1.75 -0.49 -5.34
N SER A 54 2.13 0.78 -5.34
CA SER A 54 3.31 1.27 -4.63
C SER A 54 3.20 1.03 -3.12
N LEU A 55 2.05 1.32 -2.51
CA LEU A 55 1.83 1.06 -1.09
C LEU A 55 1.94 -0.44 -0.75
N LYS A 56 1.30 -1.32 -1.56
CA LYS A 56 1.38 -2.76 -1.32
C LYS A 56 2.79 -3.30 -1.53
N LYS A 57 3.54 -2.77 -2.51
CA LYS A 57 4.95 -3.12 -2.69
C LYS A 57 5.79 -2.70 -1.50
N ALA A 58 5.63 -1.47 -1.01
CA ALA A 58 6.32 -1.00 0.18
C ALA A 58 6.08 -1.94 1.36
N GLN A 59 4.82 -2.34 1.60
CA GLN A 59 4.48 -3.34 2.61
C GLN A 59 5.22 -4.68 2.45
N VAL A 60 5.27 -5.20 1.22
CA VAL A 60 5.98 -6.46 0.92
C VAL A 60 7.49 -6.29 1.06
N LEU A 61 8.06 -5.16 0.65
CA LEU A 61 9.48 -4.84 0.77
C LEU A 61 9.89 -4.68 2.24
N TYR A 62 9.06 -4.04 3.05
CA TYR A 62 9.25 -3.99 4.50
C TYR A 62 9.25 -5.37 5.12
N ALA A 63 8.30 -6.23 4.75
CA ALA A 63 8.24 -7.62 5.24
C ALA A 63 9.46 -8.46 4.80
N LEU A 64 10.15 -8.05 3.73
CA LEU A 64 11.43 -8.60 3.26
C LEU A 64 12.66 -7.92 3.88
N SER A 65 12.49 -7.03 4.85
CA SER A 65 13.55 -6.19 5.42
C SER A 65 14.30 -5.32 4.41
N ARG A 66 13.71 -5.07 3.23
CA ARG A 66 14.23 -4.18 2.18
C ARG A 66 13.76 -2.75 2.42
N TYR A 67 14.18 -2.20 3.55
CA TYR A 67 13.68 -0.94 4.09
C TYR A 67 13.88 0.26 3.16
N GLN A 68 15.05 0.41 2.55
CA GLN A 68 15.33 1.52 1.65
C GLN A 68 14.44 1.49 0.40
N ALA A 69 14.27 0.30 -0.20
CA ALA A 69 13.40 0.13 -1.35
C ALA A 69 11.92 0.37 -0.99
N SER A 70 11.52 0.01 0.23
CA SER A 70 10.18 0.32 0.74
C SER A 70 9.95 1.82 0.85
N LEU A 71 10.93 2.58 1.37
CA LEU A 71 10.85 4.04 1.46
C LEU A 71 10.74 4.67 0.07
N THR A 72 11.57 4.24 -0.88
CA THR A 72 11.53 4.75 -2.27
C THR A 72 10.15 4.57 -2.93
N GLU A 73 9.50 3.43 -2.74
CA GLU A 73 8.15 3.21 -3.29
C GLU A 73 7.10 4.10 -2.62
N LEU A 74 7.32 4.55 -1.38
CA LEU A 74 6.41 5.47 -0.69
C LEU A 74 6.70 6.93 -1.00
N ASP A 75 7.96 7.33 -1.11
CA ASP A 75 8.35 8.69 -1.53
C ASP A 75 7.73 9.00 -2.90
N ALA A 76 7.67 8.00 -3.78
CA ALA A 76 7.02 8.12 -5.09
C ALA A 76 5.51 8.39 -5.04
N ILE A 77 4.82 8.11 -3.92
CA ILE A 77 3.38 8.39 -3.77
C ILE A 77 3.09 9.69 -3.02
N VAL A 78 4.06 10.26 -2.27
CA VAL A 78 3.88 11.51 -1.50
C VAL A 78 3.33 12.65 -2.37
N PRO A 79 3.87 12.94 -3.57
CA PRO A 79 3.32 14.01 -4.41
C PRO A 79 1.85 13.79 -4.78
N VAL A 80 1.42 12.54 -4.95
CA VAL A 80 0.03 12.19 -5.28
C VAL A 80 -0.91 12.35 -4.08
N LEU A 81 -0.39 12.16 -2.86
CA LEU A 81 -1.13 12.39 -1.63
C LEU A 81 -1.34 13.89 -1.38
N GLU A 82 -0.33 14.71 -1.64
CA GLU A 82 -0.34 16.18 -1.45
C GLU A 82 -1.17 16.91 -2.51
N THR A 83 -1.05 16.53 -3.78
CA THR A 83 -1.74 17.19 -4.91
C THR A 83 -3.20 16.77 -5.07
N GLY A 84 -3.72 15.93 -4.16
CA GLY A 84 -5.13 15.52 -4.17
C GLY A 84 -5.46 14.60 -5.34
N GLY A 85 -4.68 13.51 -5.53
CA GLY A 85 -5.07 12.43 -6.43
C GLY A 85 -6.48 11.87 -6.13
N LYS A 86 -6.99 10.96 -6.97
CA LYS A 86 -8.29 10.27 -6.82
C LYS A 86 -8.33 9.31 -5.61
N LEU A 87 -7.97 9.79 -4.44
CA LEU A 87 -7.96 9.10 -3.16
C LEU A 87 -8.94 9.80 -2.23
N SER A 88 -9.74 9.00 -1.54
CA SER A 88 -10.53 9.46 -0.41
C SER A 88 -9.63 9.93 0.73
N ASP A 89 -10.17 10.76 1.62
CA ASP A 89 -9.40 11.25 2.77
C ASP A 89 -8.95 10.12 3.70
N ALA A 90 -9.78 9.09 3.86
CA ALA A 90 -9.42 7.88 4.62
C ALA A 90 -8.22 7.13 4.00
N GLU A 91 -8.17 7.03 2.66
CA GLU A 91 -7.05 6.41 1.95
C GLU A 91 -5.77 7.23 2.11
N LYS A 92 -5.86 8.56 2.04
CA LYS A 92 -4.72 9.45 2.28
C LYS A 92 -4.21 9.29 3.70
N GLN A 93 -5.08 9.42 4.70
CA GLN A 93 -4.74 9.25 6.11
C GLN A 93 -4.09 7.89 6.39
N TYR A 94 -4.58 6.83 5.75
CA TYR A 94 -3.98 5.49 5.86
C TYR A 94 -2.56 5.42 5.28
N CYS A 95 -2.34 5.96 4.08
CA CYS A 95 -1.00 5.98 3.46
C CYS A 95 -0.02 6.79 4.31
N PHE A 96 -0.49 7.90 4.85
CA PHE A 96 0.24 8.77 5.75
C PHE A 96 0.61 8.07 7.06
N ALA A 97 -0.32 7.37 7.71
CA ALA A 97 -0.04 6.56 8.89
C ALA A 97 0.98 5.44 8.60
N TYR A 98 0.91 4.82 7.42
CA TYR A 98 1.88 3.81 7.00
C TYR A 98 3.30 4.36 6.88
N LEU A 99 3.43 5.49 6.20
CA LEU A 99 4.68 6.23 6.02
C LEU A 99 5.33 6.59 7.36
N TYR A 100 4.55 7.11 8.30
CA TYR A 100 5.02 7.47 9.63
C TYR A 100 5.58 6.28 10.40
N TRP A 101 4.79 5.20 10.49
CA TRP A 101 5.19 4.00 11.20
C TRP A 101 6.46 3.39 10.61
N LEU A 102 6.56 3.36 9.28
CA LEU A 102 7.73 2.83 8.60
C LEU A 102 8.98 3.66 8.92
N ALA A 103 8.87 4.99 8.89
CA ALA A 103 9.96 5.90 9.24
C ALA A 103 10.48 5.66 10.67
N LEU A 104 9.57 5.41 11.62
CA LEU A 104 9.95 5.06 12.99
C LEU A 104 10.64 3.70 13.10
N CYS A 105 10.14 2.68 12.39
CA CYS A 105 10.71 1.33 12.43
C CYS A 105 12.16 1.28 11.93
N ILE A 106 12.51 2.07 10.92
CA ILE A 106 13.81 1.96 10.24
C ILE A 106 14.91 2.79 10.97
N LYS A 107 14.57 3.58 12.01
CA LYS A 107 15.53 4.47 12.71
C LYS A 107 16.41 5.29 11.75
N VAL A 108 15.86 5.69 10.60
CA VAL A 108 16.61 6.44 9.58
C VAL A 108 17.05 7.78 10.19
N LYS A 109 18.32 8.14 10.04
CA LYS A 109 18.80 9.50 10.34
C LYS A 109 18.02 10.47 9.44
N THR A 110 17.15 11.24 10.06
CA THR A 110 16.09 12.00 9.39
C THR A 110 16.62 13.12 8.50
N GLY A 111 16.26 13.09 7.22
CA GLY A 111 16.31 14.26 6.33
C GLY A 111 15.18 15.27 6.65
N ALA A 112 15.30 16.50 6.17
CA ALA A 112 14.35 17.59 6.45
C ALA A 112 12.90 17.28 6.00
N ASP A 113 12.74 16.62 4.86
CA ASP A 113 11.42 16.26 4.31
C ASP A 113 10.70 15.19 5.14
N GLN A 114 11.45 14.23 5.67
CA GLN A 114 10.90 13.24 6.62
C GLN A 114 10.50 13.89 7.94
N LYS A 115 11.25 14.87 8.47
CA LYS A 115 10.84 15.61 9.68
C LYS A 115 9.54 16.37 9.46
N ARG A 116 9.37 16.98 8.29
CA ARG A 116 8.13 17.70 7.92
C ARG A 116 6.93 16.75 7.80
N MET A 117 7.11 15.59 7.17
CA MET A 117 6.10 14.53 7.15
C MET A 117 5.79 14.03 8.57
N LEU A 118 6.80 13.68 9.38
CA LEU A 118 6.61 13.22 10.75
C LEU A 118 5.85 14.25 11.61
N ALA A 119 6.04 15.55 11.38
CA ALA A 119 5.32 16.62 12.07
C ALA A 119 3.83 16.67 11.67
N GLN A 120 3.51 16.56 10.37
CA GLN A 120 2.12 16.50 9.90
C GLN A 120 1.39 15.21 10.33
N LEU A 121 2.15 14.15 10.58
CA LEU A 121 1.65 12.81 10.86
C LEU A 121 1.44 12.53 12.36
N ARG A 122 2.02 13.35 13.23
CA ARG A 122 1.81 13.30 14.69
C ARG A 122 0.34 13.51 15.05
N ASP A 123 -0.37 14.32 14.26
CA ASP A 123 -1.75 14.73 14.54
C ASP A 123 -2.81 13.86 13.82
N VAL A 124 -2.39 12.89 12.99
CA VAL A 124 -3.34 11.99 12.34
C VAL A 124 -3.95 11.06 13.40
N ASN A 125 -5.24 11.23 13.65
CA ASN A 125 -6.00 10.34 14.50
C ASN A 125 -6.25 9.01 13.77
N ILE A 126 -5.39 8.03 14.05
CA ILE A 126 -5.39 6.72 13.37
C ILE A 126 -6.68 5.94 13.61
N ARG A 127 -7.34 6.17 14.76
CA ARG A 127 -8.64 5.55 15.07
C ARG A 127 -9.78 6.17 14.29
N ALA A 128 -9.67 7.44 13.93
CA ALA A 128 -10.67 8.12 13.10
C ALA A 128 -10.59 7.71 11.63
N ILE A 129 -9.55 6.97 11.22
CA ILE A 129 -9.45 6.46 9.85
C ILE A 129 -10.57 5.44 9.62
N ASP A 130 -11.52 5.80 8.77
CA ASP A 130 -12.58 4.92 8.31
C ASP A 130 -11.99 3.79 7.44
N LEU A 131 -11.63 2.68 8.10
CA LEU A 131 -11.06 1.51 7.43
C LEU A 131 -12.03 0.87 6.43
N ALA A 132 -13.35 1.09 6.54
CA ALA A 132 -14.30 0.58 5.55
C ALA A 132 -14.10 1.24 4.18
N LYS A 133 -13.68 2.51 4.17
CA LYS A 133 -13.33 3.27 2.95
C LYS A 133 -11.92 2.96 2.42
N VAL A 134 -11.07 2.31 3.21
CA VAL A 134 -9.73 1.91 2.78
C VAL A 134 -9.77 0.55 2.06
N PRO A 135 -9.18 0.42 0.86
CA PRO A 135 -9.14 -0.84 0.12
C PRO A 135 -8.61 -2.00 0.98
N ARG A 136 -9.38 -3.09 1.03
CA ARG A 136 -9.03 -4.30 1.83
C ARG A 136 -7.58 -4.76 1.61
N VAL A 137 -7.12 -4.75 0.36
CA VAL A 137 -5.77 -5.20 -0.02
C VAL A 137 -4.65 -4.41 0.64
N TRP A 138 -4.90 -3.16 1.06
CA TRP A 138 -3.93 -2.35 1.81
C TRP A 138 -3.87 -2.75 3.27
N ARG A 139 -5.03 -3.06 3.85
CA ARG A 139 -5.19 -3.33 5.29
C ARG A 139 -4.76 -4.73 5.70
N SER A 140 -4.83 -5.69 4.77
CA SER A 140 -4.59 -7.12 5.07
C SER A 140 -3.25 -7.45 5.74
N ASN A 141 -2.22 -6.59 5.60
CA ASN A 141 -0.87 -6.87 6.12
C ASN A 141 -0.24 -5.69 6.85
N PHE A 142 -0.99 -4.61 7.12
CA PHE A 142 -0.43 -3.48 7.85
C PHE A 142 -0.82 -3.57 9.33
N PRO A 143 0.14 -3.65 10.24
CA PRO A 143 -0.19 -3.63 11.65
C PRO A 143 -0.41 -2.17 12.10
N LEU A 144 -1.57 -1.59 11.74
CA LEU A 144 -2.02 -0.31 12.32
C LEU A 144 -1.95 -0.34 13.86
N ARG A 145 -2.17 -1.53 14.43
CA ARG A 145 -2.06 -1.83 15.86
C ARG A 145 -0.67 -1.66 16.46
N LEU A 146 0.38 -1.65 15.65
CA LEU A 146 1.77 -1.42 16.07
C LEU A 146 2.20 0.04 15.83
N HIS A 147 1.28 0.91 15.40
CA HIS A 147 1.58 2.32 15.27
C HIS A 147 1.69 2.96 16.67
N PRO A 148 2.67 3.84 16.95
CA PRO A 148 2.80 4.46 18.28
C PRO A 148 1.54 5.24 18.70
N ASN A 149 0.94 6.01 17.79
CA ASN A 149 -0.35 6.66 18.03
C ASN A 149 -1.57 5.69 18.07
N TRP A 150 -1.35 4.38 18.17
CA TRP A 150 -2.40 3.37 18.36
C TRP A 150 -2.81 3.22 19.85
N GLU A 151 -2.06 3.78 20.79
CA GLU A 151 -2.22 3.57 22.24
C GLU A 151 -3.67 3.67 22.73
N GLU A 152 -4.09 2.61 23.44
CA GLU A 152 -5.37 2.41 24.14
C GLU A 152 -5.66 3.55 25.13
N PRO A 153 -6.94 3.89 25.37
CA PRO A 153 -7.28 4.80 26.46
C PRO A 153 -6.80 4.28 27.82
#